data_AF-B4JWD0-F1
#
_entry.id   AF-B4JWD0-F1
#
_cell.length_a   1.000
_cell.length_b   1.000
_cell.length_c   1.000
_cell.angle_alpha   90.00
_cell.angle_beta   90.00
_cell.angle_gamma   90.00
#
_symmetry.space_group_name_H-M   'P 1'
#
loop_
_entity.id
_entity.type
_entity.pdbx_description
1 polymer ?
#
loop_
_entity_poly.entity_id
_entity_poly.type
_entity_poly.pdbx_seq_one_letter_code
_entity_poly.pdbx_strand_id
1 'polypeptide(L)'
;MKVQIFVTIFVLCSFSELVLSQSAADLAAYQGLQKACIKELNIPDAEAAQITDGKSVSNGSEGYKCYHSCLYKKLGLVTADGKPNNDAVIKYTQARYSKVPADKVKSQLTSCFGSTAKSANSCEFIGNFEQCVSKAL
;
A
#
# COMPACT_ATOMS: atom_id res chain seq x y z
N MET A 1 8.85 -12.94 -48.37
CA MET A 1 8.76 -12.21 -47.08
C MET A 1 7.55 -12.72 -46.30
N LYS A 2 7.72 -13.73 -45.43
CA LYS A 2 6.60 -14.36 -44.71
C LYS A 2 7.03 -15.07 -43.41
N VAL A 3 8.22 -14.73 -42.90
CA VAL A 3 8.81 -15.32 -41.67
C VAL A 3 8.91 -14.27 -40.56
N GLN A 4 8.98 -12.98 -40.92
CA GLN A 4 9.12 -11.85 -39.98
C GLN A 4 7.84 -11.56 -39.16
N ILE A 5 6.65 -12.01 -39.58
CA ILE A 5 5.39 -11.77 -38.85
C ILE A 5 5.17 -12.80 -37.73
N PHE A 6 5.62 -14.04 -37.93
CA PHE A 6 5.42 -15.12 -36.95
C PHE A 6 6.35 -15.01 -35.73
N VAL A 7 7.56 -14.48 -35.91
CA VAL A 7 8.53 -14.32 -34.80
C VAL A 7 8.08 -13.22 -33.83
N THR A 8 7.48 -12.14 -34.33
CA THR A 8 7.02 -11.01 -33.49
C THR A 8 5.81 -11.38 -32.62
N ILE A 9 4.94 -12.27 -33.09
CA ILE A 9 3.76 -12.75 -32.35
C ILE A 9 4.18 -13.69 -31.21
N PHE A 10 5.18 -14.56 -31.43
CA PHE A 10 5.63 -15.51 -30.42
C PHE A 10 6.32 -14.81 -29.23
N VAL A 11 7.04 -13.72 -29.50
CA VAL A 11 7.73 -12.91 -28.49
C VAL A 11 6.74 -12.15 -27.59
N LEU A 12 5.61 -11.67 -28.12
CA LEU A 12 4.58 -10.97 -27.34
C LEU A 12 3.85 -11.87 -26.35
N CYS A 13 3.62 -13.15 -26.68
CA CYS A 13 2.96 -14.11 -25.77
C CYS A 13 3.79 -14.42 -24.52
N SER A 14 5.12 -14.47 -24.63
CA SER A 14 6.01 -14.77 -23.50
C SER A 14 6.06 -13.65 -22.45
N PHE A 15 5.82 -12.39 -22.84
CA PHE A 15 5.82 -11.26 -21.89
C PHE A 15 4.55 -11.21 -21.04
N SER A 16 3.40 -11.67 -21.57
CA SER A 16 2.14 -11.72 -20.82
C SER A 16 2.21 -12.64 -19.60
N GLU A 17 2.91 -13.77 -19.71
CA GLU A 17 3.06 -14.75 -18.62
C GLU A 17 3.94 -14.19 -17.49
N LEU A 18 4.99 -13.43 -17.84
CA LEU A 18 5.89 -12.81 -16.87
C LEU A 18 5.19 -11.74 -16.01
N VAL A 19 4.36 -10.89 -16.65
CA VAL A 19 3.64 -9.81 -15.96
C VAL A 19 2.62 -10.37 -14.96
N LEU A 20 1.90 -11.43 -15.31
CA LEU A 20 0.95 -12.07 -14.41
C LEU A 20 1.64 -12.76 -13.23
N SER A 21 2.75 -13.46 -13.47
CA SER A 21 3.53 -14.11 -12.42
C SER A 21 4.09 -13.12 -11.40
N GLN A 22 4.60 -11.98 -11.87
CA GLN A 22 5.08 -10.91 -11.00
C GLN A 22 3.96 -10.34 -10.12
N SER A 23 2.78 -10.09 -10.69
CA SER A 23 1.63 -9.56 -9.94
C SER A 23 1.14 -10.50 -8.82
N ALA A 24 1.20 -11.81 -9.05
CA ALA A 24 0.82 -12.80 -8.05
C ALA A 24 1.85 -12.90 -6.90
N ALA A 25 3.14 -12.83 -7.23
CA ALA A 25 4.21 -12.80 -6.24
C ALA A 25 4.17 -11.52 -5.38
N ASP A 26 3.92 -10.36 -6.00
CA ASP A 26 3.79 -9.08 -5.31
C ASP A 26 2.57 -9.08 -4.37
N LEU A 27 1.44 -9.64 -4.81
CA LEU A 27 0.25 -9.79 -3.97
C LEU A 27 0.50 -10.72 -2.78
N ALA A 28 1.17 -11.86 -3.01
CA ALA A 28 1.51 -12.79 -1.94
C ALA A 28 2.50 -12.19 -0.93
N ALA A 29 3.49 -11.43 -1.42
CA ALA A 29 4.43 -10.69 -0.57
C ALA A 29 3.68 -9.66 0.29
N TYR A 30 2.80 -8.86 -0.32
CA TYR A 30 1.97 -7.90 0.39
C TYR A 30 1.11 -8.58 1.48
N GLN A 31 0.40 -9.65 1.15
CA GLN A 31 -0.38 -10.44 2.12
C GLN A 31 0.49 -11.01 3.24
N GLY A 32 1.72 -11.42 2.94
CA GLY A 32 2.71 -11.84 3.92
C GLY A 32 3.04 -10.73 4.92
N LEU A 33 3.21 -9.50 4.45
CA LEU A 33 3.44 -8.34 5.32
C LEU A 33 2.21 -8.01 6.18
N GLN A 34 1.00 -8.10 5.62
CA GLN A 34 -0.24 -7.91 6.39
C GLN A 34 -0.33 -8.93 7.54
N LYS A 35 -0.13 -10.22 7.25
CA LYS A 35 -0.16 -11.30 8.25
C LYS A 35 0.92 -11.12 9.32
N ALA A 36 2.11 -10.68 8.93
CA ALA A 36 3.17 -10.37 9.89
C ALA A 36 2.75 -9.27 10.87
N CYS A 37 2.14 -8.19 10.39
CA CYS A 37 1.66 -7.10 11.25
C CYS A 37 0.45 -7.49 12.11
N ILE A 38 -0.49 -8.27 11.58
CA ILE A 38 -1.62 -8.83 12.35
C ILE A 38 -1.10 -9.62 13.54
N LYS A 39 -0.11 -10.49 13.31
CA LYS A 39 0.51 -11.31 14.36
C LYS A 39 1.30 -10.46 15.36
N GLU A 40 2.15 -9.54 14.88
CA GLU A 40 3.01 -8.70 15.72
C GLU A 40 2.20 -7.82 16.68
N LEU A 41 1.04 -7.32 16.23
CA LEU A 41 0.18 -6.42 16.98
C LEU A 41 -0.96 -7.13 17.72
N ASN A 42 -1.01 -8.46 17.68
CA ASN A 42 -2.07 -9.28 18.27
C ASN A 42 -3.49 -8.81 17.87
N ILE A 43 -3.67 -8.52 16.58
CA ILE A 43 -4.97 -8.07 16.06
C ILE A 43 -5.98 -9.23 16.13
N PRO A 44 -7.19 -9.03 16.68
CA PRO A 44 -8.21 -10.06 16.77
C PRO A 44 -8.61 -10.62 15.39
N ASP A 45 -8.95 -11.92 15.33
CA ASP A 45 -9.26 -12.61 14.09
C ASP A 45 -10.39 -11.94 13.27
N ALA A 46 -11.38 -11.37 13.95
CA ALA A 46 -12.48 -10.65 13.29
C ALA A 46 -11.97 -9.41 12.52
N GLU A 47 -11.02 -8.67 13.10
CA GLU A 47 -10.39 -7.50 12.47
C GLU A 47 -9.38 -7.96 11.41
N ALA A 48 -8.63 -9.03 11.68
CA ALA A 48 -7.68 -9.62 10.74
C ALA A 48 -8.36 -10.04 9.43
N ALA A 49 -9.54 -10.66 9.50
CA ALA A 49 -10.33 -11.04 8.33
C ALA A 49 -10.74 -9.81 7.50
N GLN A 50 -11.17 -8.73 8.15
CA GLN A 50 -11.50 -7.47 7.47
C GLN A 50 -10.28 -6.85 6.79
N ILE A 51 -9.13 -6.85 7.45
CA ILE A 51 -7.85 -6.35 6.90
C ILE A 51 -7.45 -7.13 5.64
N THR A 52 -7.53 -8.46 5.69
CA THR A 52 -7.16 -9.33 4.55
C THR A 52 -8.13 -9.19 3.39
N ASP A 53 -9.40 -8.88 3.67
CA ASP A 53 -10.42 -8.59 2.67
C ASP A 53 -10.34 -7.16 2.11
N GLY A 54 -9.42 -6.33 2.61
CA GLY A 54 -9.31 -4.91 2.25
C GLY A 54 -10.49 -4.06 2.73
N LYS A 55 -11.23 -4.53 3.73
CA LYS A 55 -12.35 -3.83 4.35
C LYS A 55 -11.86 -2.91 5.46
N SER A 56 -12.56 -1.80 5.67
CA SER A 56 -12.32 -0.91 6.81
C SER A 56 -12.75 -1.60 8.11
N VAL A 57 -11.90 -1.54 9.14
CA VAL A 57 -12.25 -1.96 10.50
C VAL A 57 -12.77 -0.76 11.28
N SER A 58 -14.03 -0.81 11.69
CA SER A 58 -14.66 0.22 12.54
C SER A 58 -14.41 -0.08 14.01
N ASN A 59 -14.09 0.95 14.82
CA ASN A 59 -13.81 0.81 16.25
C ASN A 59 -12.73 -0.24 16.58
N GLY A 60 -11.70 -0.34 15.74
CA GLY A 60 -10.68 -1.38 15.87
C GLY A 60 -9.89 -1.32 17.18
N SER A 61 -9.34 -2.47 17.53
CA SER A 61 -8.46 -2.69 18.69
C SER A 61 -7.27 -1.72 18.75
N GLU A 62 -6.63 -1.63 19.91
CA GLU A 62 -5.38 -0.88 20.05
C GLU A 62 -4.30 -1.38 19.09
N GLY A 63 -4.25 -2.70 18.85
CA GLY A 63 -3.38 -3.30 17.83
C GLY A 63 -3.69 -2.78 16.43
N TYR A 64 -4.97 -2.73 16.05
CA TYR A 64 -5.38 -2.20 14.74
C TYR A 64 -5.02 -0.73 14.54
N LYS A 65 -5.08 0.11 15.57
CA LYS A 65 -4.66 1.52 15.48
C LYS A 65 -3.20 1.68 15.03
N CYS A 66 -2.34 0.69 15.30
CA CYS A 66 -0.94 0.68 14.87
C CYS A 66 -0.70 -0.13 13.58
N TYR A 67 -1.71 -0.80 13.03
CA TYR A 67 -1.57 -1.71 11.90
C TYR A 67 -0.90 -1.06 10.68
N HIS A 68 -1.41 0.11 10.25
CA HIS A 68 -0.83 0.81 9.10
C HIS A 68 0.58 1.32 9.35
N SER A 69 0.92 1.70 10.60
CA SER A 69 2.29 2.06 10.96
C SER A 69 3.24 0.87 10.79
N CYS A 70 2.84 -0.32 11.26
CA CYS A 70 3.59 -1.55 11.06
C CYS A 70 3.76 -1.88 9.57
N LEU A 71 2.65 -1.86 8.81
CA LEU A 71 2.67 -2.21 7.40
C LEU A 71 3.55 -1.25 6.60
N TYR A 72 3.45 0.06 6.86
CA TYR A 72 4.19 1.09 6.13
C TYR A 72 5.68 1.05 6.43
N LYS A 73 6.08 0.67 7.65
CA LYS A 73 7.49 0.36 7.96
C LYS A 73 7.98 -0.84 7.16
N LYS A 74 7.23 -1.95 7.12
CA LYS A 74 7.65 -3.15 6.37
C LYS A 74 7.67 -2.95 4.86
N LEU A 75 6.83 -2.05 4.34
CA LEU A 75 6.83 -1.62 2.94
C LEU A 75 7.92 -0.58 2.61
N GLY A 76 8.66 -0.09 3.60
CA GLY A 76 9.69 0.94 3.40
C GLY A 76 9.14 2.34 3.06
N LEU A 77 7.85 2.57 3.33
CA LEU A 77 7.18 3.87 3.17
C LEU A 77 7.53 4.85 4.29
N VAL A 78 8.04 4.32 5.39
CA VAL A 78 8.54 5.07 6.53
C VAL A 78 10.00 4.69 6.74
N THR A 79 10.87 5.68 6.88
CA THR A 79 12.30 5.51 7.16
C THR A 79 12.52 4.96 8.57
N ALA A 80 13.74 4.49 8.85
CA ALA A 80 14.09 3.93 10.16
C ALA A 80 13.93 4.93 11.32
N ASP A 81 14.08 6.24 11.05
CA ASP A 81 13.83 7.33 11.99
C ASP A 81 12.34 7.75 12.09
N GLY A 82 11.44 6.98 11.48
CA GLY A 82 10.00 7.18 11.60
C GLY A 82 9.42 8.27 10.70
N LYS A 83 10.19 8.79 9.74
CA LYS A 83 9.73 9.82 8.80
C LYS A 83 9.17 9.22 7.52
N PRO A 84 8.23 9.88 6.83
CA PRO A 84 7.76 9.42 5.53
C PRO A 84 8.87 9.40 4.48
N ASN A 85 8.99 8.31 3.74
CA ASN A 85 9.77 8.24 2.51
C ASN A 85 8.90 8.74 1.36
N ASN A 86 8.91 10.05 1.11
CA ASN A 86 7.98 10.72 0.19
C ASN A 86 7.90 10.06 -1.20
N ASP A 87 9.03 9.65 -1.78
CA ASP A 87 9.04 9.00 -3.09
C ASP A 87 8.38 7.63 -3.07
N ALA A 88 8.64 6.83 -2.02
CA ALA A 88 8.01 5.53 -1.83
C ALA A 88 6.50 5.68 -1.56
N VAL A 89 6.11 6.66 -0.74
CA VAL A 89 4.69 6.98 -0.49
C VAL A 89 3.98 7.37 -1.77
N ILE A 90 4.53 8.29 -2.56
CA ILE A 90 3.92 8.73 -3.82
C ILE A 90 3.73 7.53 -4.77
N LYS A 91 4.77 6.71 -4.96
CA LYS A 91 4.69 5.53 -5.84
C LYS A 91 3.64 4.53 -5.35
N TYR A 92 3.62 4.25 -4.04
CA TYR A 92 2.65 3.33 -3.44
C TYR A 92 1.22 3.84 -3.60
N THR A 93 0.97 5.12 -3.29
CA THR A 93 -0.36 5.72 -3.44
C THR A 93 -0.78 5.78 -4.91
N GLN A 94 0.11 6.09 -5.84
CA GLN A 94 -0.20 6.06 -7.29
C GLN A 94 -0.54 4.66 -7.78
N ALA A 95 0.16 3.62 -7.31
CA ALA A 95 -0.17 2.25 -7.66
C ALA A 95 -1.56 1.85 -7.14
N ARG A 96 -1.89 2.27 -5.91
CA ARG A 96 -3.21 2.02 -5.29
C ARG A 96 -4.35 2.79 -5.94
N TYR A 97 -4.10 4.05 -6.30
CA TYR A 97 -5.06 4.97 -6.92
C TYR A 97 -4.68 5.25 -8.37
N SER A 98 -4.44 4.20 -9.15
CA SER A 98 -3.90 4.29 -10.53
C SER A 98 -4.76 5.08 -11.51
N LYS A 99 -6.03 5.33 -11.16
CA LYS A 99 -6.97 6.15 -11.94
C LYS A 99 -6.91 7.64 -11.58
N VAL A 100 -6.19 8.02 -10.52
CA VAL A 100 -6.08 9.41 -10.07
C VAL A 100 -4.81 10.04 -10.66
N PRO A 101 -4.90 11.27 -11.21
CA PRO A 101 -3.74 11.96 -11.74
C PRO A 101 -2.60 12.12 -10.72
N ALA A 102 -1.36 11.93 -11.17
CA ALA A 102 -0.17 11.93 -10.34
C ALA A 102 0.03 13.24 -9.55
N ASP A 103 -0.30 14.36 -10.15
CA ASP A 103 -0.30 15.71 -9.55
C ASP A 103 -1.34 15.83 -8.44
N LYS A 104 -2.56 15.31 -8.66
CA LYS A 104 -3.60 15.24 -7.63
C LYS A 104 -3.17 14.37 -6.46
N VAL A 105 -2.57 13.21 -6.72
CA VAL A 105 -2.01 12.33 -5.66
C VAL A 105 -0.97 13.09 -4.83
N LYS A 106 0.03 13.72 -5.46
CA LYS A 106 1.08 14.49 -4.75
C LYS A 106 0.51 15.63 -3.91
N SER A 107 -0.45 16.37 -4.47
CA SER A 107 -1.12 17.48 -3.78
C SER A 107 -1.87 17.01 -2.53
N GLN A 108 -2.68 15.94 -2.65
CA GLN A 108 -3.43 15.40 -1.51
C GLN A 108 -2.51 14.78 -0.46
N LEU A 109 -1.45 14.08 -0.85
CA LEU A 109 -0.45 13.57 0.10
C LEU A 109 0.19 14.70 0.90
N THR A 110 0.59 15.79 0.24
CA THR A 110 1.17 16.97 0.91
C THR A 110 0.19 17.59 1.90
N SER A 111 -1.08 17.75 1.49
CA SER A 111 -2.15 18.25 2.35
C SER A 111 -2.36 17.36 3.59
N CYS A 112 -2.45 16.04 3.38
CA CYS A 112 -2.63 15.08 4.46
C CYS A 112 -1.43 14.98 5.41
N PHE A 113 -0.20 15.14 4.91
CA PHE A 113 0.97 15.24 5.79
C PHE A 113 0.93 16.49 6.66
N GLY A 114 0.56 17.64 6.08
CA GLY A 114 0.42 18.90 6.81
C GLY A 114 -0.65 18.82 7.92
N SER A 115 -1.79 18.20 7.63
CA SER A 115 -2.91 18.09 8.59
C SER A 115 -2.64 17.11 9.73
N THR A 116 -1.71 16.17 9.56
CA THR A 116 -1.42 15.10 10.53
C THR A 116 -0.14 15.31 11.32
N ALA A 117 0.67 16.32 10.97
CA ALA A 117 1.98 16.60 11.55
C ALA A 117 2.02 16.74 13.09
N LYS A 118 0.88 17.01 13.74
CA LYS A 118 0.76 17.19 15.21
C LYS A 118 0.23 15.95 15.95
N SER A 119 0.29 14.76 15.34
CA SER A 119 -0.18 13.52 16.00
C SER A 119 0.70 13.14 17.19
N ALA A 120 0.13 12.51 18.22
CA ALA A 120 0.85 12.27 19.48
C ALA A 120 1.92 11.18 19.36
N ASN A 121 1.76 10.25 18.41
CA ASN A 121 2.72 9.17 18.15
C ASN A 121 2.64 8.70 16.68
N SER A 122 3.58 7.82 16.28
CA SER A 122 3.65 7.31 14.90
C SER A 122 2.44 6.47 14.48
N CYS A 123 1.72 5.82 15.39
CA CYS A 123 0.52 5.07 15.04
C CYS A 123 -0.64 6.02 14.71
N GLU A 124 -0.87 7.02 15.56
CA GLU A 124 -1.87 8.07 15.31
C GLU A 124 -1.55 8.86 14.06
N PHE A 125 -0.28 9.22 13.85
CA PHE A 125 0.16 9.91 12.65
C PHE A 125 -0.22 9.15 11.39
N ILE A 126 0.19 7.88 11.29
CA ILE A 126 -0.07 7.06 10.09
C ILE A 126 -1.55 6.73 9.96
N GLY A 127 -2.26 6.46 11.06
CA GLY A 127 -3.69 6.20 11.05
C GLY A 127 -4.51 7.40 10.55
N ASN A 128 -4.22 8.59 11.07
CA ASN A 128 -4.86 9.84 10.62
C ASN A 128 -4.50 10.17 9.17
N PHE A 129 -3.25 9.92 8.78
CA PHE A 129 -2.78 10.13 7.42
C PHE A 129 -3.53 9.23 6.44
N GLU A 130 -3.67 7.94 6.74
CA GLU A 130 -4.43 7.01 5.91
C GLU A 130 -5.91 7.41 5.77
N GLN A 131 -6.55 7.80 6.87
CA GLN A 131 -7.93 8.28 6.82
C GLN A 131 -8.07 9.55 5.98
N CYS A 132 -7.09 10.45 6.02
CA CYS A 132 -7.08 11.63 5.16
C CYS A 132 -6.94 11.25 3.68
N VAL A 133 -5.96 10.41 3.35
CA VAL A 133 -5.68 10.00 1.96
C VAL A 133 -6.88 9.25 1.35
N SER A 134 -7.46 8.30 2.10
CA SER A 134 -8.62 7.51 1.66
C SER A 134 -9.90 8.32 1.43
N LYS A 135 -10.05 9.47 2.11
CA LYS A 135 -11.16 10.40 1.87
C LYS A 135 -10.89 11.37 0.71
N ALA A 136 -9.62 11.61 0.40
CA ALA A 136 -9.19 12.65 -0.56
C ALA A 136 -8.99 12.13 -2.00
N LEU A 137 -8.74 10.82 -2.17
CA LEU A 137 -8.44 10.17 -3.45
C LEU A 137 -9.53 9.17 -3.86
#